data_AF-A0AAN8XVK6-F1
#
_entry.id   AF-A0AAN8XVK6-F1
#
_cell.length_a   1.000
_cell.length_b   1.000
_cell.length_c   1.000
_cell.angle_alpha   90.00
_cell.angle_beta   90.00
_cell.angle_gamma   90.00
#
_symmetry.space_group_name_H-M   'P 1'
#
loop_
_entity.id
_entity.type
_entity.pdbx_description
1 polymer ?
#
loop_
_entity_poly.entity_id
_entity_poly.type
_entity_poly.pdbx_seq_one_letter_code
_entity_poly.pdbx_strand_id
1 'polypeptide(L)' 'MAKKSLEAVNRWAERLHRVSPQHLRHDLAVWLTKTDLGGPSGYAPVSGVCQPSRSCTLNRDEGLTSAFIIAHEMGHV' A
#
# COMPACT_ATOMS: atom_id res chain seq x y z
N MET A 1 -10.95 5.77 8.79
CA MET A 1 -11.16 5.75 7.33
C MET A 1 -10.00 5.04 6.64
N ALA A 2 -8.76 5.50 6.83
CA ALA A 2 -7.53 4.89 6.30
C ALA A 2 -7.43 3.35 6.41
N LYS A 3 -7.70 2.76 7.59
CA LYS A 3 -7.65 1.29 7.77
C LYS A 3 -8.56 0.52 6.80
N LYS A 4 -9.83 0.95 6.65
CA LYS A 4 -10.78 0.31 5.72
C LYS A 4 -10.34 0.47 4.26
N SER A 5 -9.75 1.62 3.92
CA SER A 5 -9.16 1.86 2.60
C SER A 5 -7.96 0.94 2.35
N LEU A 6 -7.06 0.78 3.32
CA LEU A 6 -5.93 -0.16 3.21
C LEU A 6 -6.42 -1.60 3.04
N GLU A 7 -7.44 -2.03 3.78
CA GLU A 7 -8.05 -3.35 3.59
C GLU A 7 -8.62 -3.55 2.18
N ALA A 8 -9.18 -2.49 1.58
CA ALA A 8 -9.65 -2.54 0.19
C ALA A 8 -8.49 -2.62 -0.82
N VAL A 9 -7.43 -1.85 -0.61
CA VAL A 9 -6.19 -1.91 -1.41
C VAL A 9 -5.56 -3.31 -1.33
N ASN A 10 -5.45 -3.88 -0.12
CA ASN A 10 -4.95 -5.24 0.10
C ASN A 10 -5.73 -6.27 -0.72
N ARG A 11 -7.07 -6.24 -0.66
CA ARG A 11 -7.91 -7.16 -1.45
C ARG A 11 -7.74 -6.98 -2.95
N TRP A 12 -7.56 -5.74 -3.41
CA TRP A 12 -7.33 -5.46 -4.82
C TRP A 12 -5.95 -5.97 -5.28
N ALA A 13 -4.90 -5.67 -4.53
CA ALA A 13 -3.54 -6.09 -4.85
C ALA A 13 -3.37 -7.61 -4.79
N GLU A 14 -3.98 -8.27 -3.81
CA GLU A 14 -3.96 -9.73 -3.70
C GLU A 14 -4.62 -10.40 -4.91
N ARG A 15 -5.76 -9.86 -5.39
CA ARG A 15 -6.41 -10.35 -6.62
C ARG A 15 -5.49 -10.21 -7.82
N LEU A 16 -4.84 -9.05 -7.97
CA LEU A 16 -3.88 -8.80 -9.05
C LEU A 16 -2.72 -9.80 -8.98
N HIS A 17 -2.12 -9.99 -7.81
CA HIS A 17 -1.02 -10.93 -7.59
C HIS A 17 -1.41 -12.38 -7.96
N ARG A 18 -2.62 -12.82 -7.60
CA ARG A 18 -3.11 -14.18 -7.89
C ARG A 18 -3.32 -14.43 -9.38
N VAL A 19 -3.82 -13.46 -10.13
CA VAL A 19 -4.05 -13.60 -11.58
C VAL A 19 -2.80 -13.33 -12.41
N SER A 20 -1.78 -12.67 -11.84
CA SER A 20 -0.53 -12.39 -12.53
C SER A 20 0.33 -13.65 -12.74
N PRO A 21 0.97 -13.79 -13.92
CA PRO A 21 2.08 -14.72 -14.13
C PRO A 21 3.19 -14.50 -13.12
N GLN A 22 3.97 -15.54 -12.80
CA GLN A 22 4.98 -15.48 -11.74
C GLN A 22 5.99 -14.33 -11.90
N HIS A 23 6.43 -14.04 -13.12
CA HIS A 23 7.39 -12.96 -13.41
C HIS A 23 6.80 -11.54 -13.32
N LEU A 24 5.47 -11.41 -13.17
CA LEU A 24 4.74 -10.14 -12.99
C LEU A 24 4.10 -10.05 -11.60
N ARG A 25 4.47 -10.96 -10.67
CA ARG A 25 4.06 -10.87 -9.29
C ARG A 25 5.00 -9.90 -8.57
N HIS A 26 4.42 -8.87 -7.99
CA HIS A 26 5.13 -7.93 -7.14
C HIS A 26 4.97 -8.33 -5.68
N ASP A 27 6.02 -8.09 -4.89
CA ASP A 27 6.03 -8.36 -3.45
C ASP A 27 5.22 -7.32 -2.68
N LEU A 28 5.26 -6.05 -3.11
CA LEU A 28 4.62 -4.92 -2.42
C LEU A 28 3.85 -4.04 -3.41
N ALA A 29 2.64 -3.62 -3.02
CA ALA A 29 1.85 -2.63 -3.75
C ALA A 29 1.83 -1.28 -3.05
N VAL A 30 2.02 -0.19 -3.80
CA VAL A 30 1.93 1.19 -3.31
C VAL A 30 0.69 1.83 -3.90
N TRP A 31 -0.28 2.18 -3.06
CA TRP A 31 -1.45 2.94 -3.49
C TRP A 31 -1.25 4.42 -3.18
N LEU A 32 -1.21 5.26 -4.22
CA LEU A 32 -1.06 6.70 -4.11
C LEU A 32 -2.37 7.40 -4.49
N THR A 33 -2.84 8.33 -3.65
CA THR A 33 -4.11 9.02 -3.88
C THR A 33 -4.09 10.47 -3.42
N LYS A 34 -4.81 11.36 -4.12
CA LYS A 34 -5.06 12.74 -3.67
C LYS A 34 -6.18 12.83 -2.64
N THR A 35 -6.93 11.75 -2.42
CA THR A 35 -8.02 11.70 -1.44
C THR A 35 -7.45 11.81 -0.02
N ASP A 36 -8.07 12.64 0.81
CA ASP A 36 -7.72 12.72 2.21
C ASP A 36 -8.05 11.40 2.94
N LEU A 37 -7.11 10.94 3.77
CA LEU A 37 -7.24 9.71 4.54
C LEU A 37 -7.92 9.93 5.90
N GLY A 38 -8.11 11.20 6.28
CA GLY A 38 -8.72 11.62 7.55
C GLY A 38 -7.85 11.25 8.75
N GLY A 39 -6.53 11.41 8.62
CA GLY A 39 -5.52 10.96 9.57
C GLY A 39 -4.09 11.17 9.04
N PRO A 40 -3.13 10.27 9.34
CA PRO A 40 -1.76 10.38 8.82
C PRO A 40 -1.73 10.35 7.30
N SER A 41 -0.69 10.94 6.70
CA SER A 41 -0.51 10.97 5.25
C SER A 41 -0.11 9.59 4.66
N GLY A 42 0.16 8.60 5.50
CA GLY A 42 0.45 7.22 5.14
C GLY A 42 -0.23 6.22 6.08
N TYR A 43 -0.45 5.00 5.60
CA TYR A 43 -0.93 3.88 6.41
C TYR A 43 -0.50 2.53 5.81
N ALA A 44 0.21 1.74 6.62
CA ALA A 44 0.67 0.41 6.27
C ALA A 44 0.51 -0.60 7.43
N PRO A 45 0.44 -1.91 7.14
CA PRO A 45 0.59 -2.91 8.18
C PRO A 45 2.05 -2.98 8.64
N VAL A 46 2.25 -3.33 9.92
CA VAL A 46 3.60 -3.65 10.41
C VAL A 46 3.92 -5.08 10.00
N SER A 47 5.03 -5.29 9.31
CA SER A 47 5.47 -6.57 8.71
C SER A 47 4.52 -7.13 7.64
N GLY A 48 5.01 -8.11 6.87
CA GLY A 48 4.21 -8.86 5.90
C GLY A 48 4.53 -8.55 4.45
N VAL A 49 5.70 -7.99 4.15
CA VAL A 49 6.18 -7.77 2.77
C VAL A 49 6.05 -8.99 1.84
N CYS A 50 6.22 -10.21 2.35
CA CYS A 50 6.05 -11.44 1.56
C CYS A 50 4.65 -12.08 1.66
N GLN A 51 3.65 -11.37 2.20
CA GLN A 51 2.28 -11.87 2.39
C GLN A 51 1.32 -11.10 1.48
N PRO A 52 0.91 -11.65 0.32
CA PRO A 52 0.11 -10.91 -0.68
C PRO A 52 -1.21 -10.31 -0.16
N SER A 53 -1.78 -10.86 0.90
CA SER A 53 -3.03 -10.37 1.52
C SER A 53 -2.85 -9.11 2.38
N ARG A 54 -1.60 -8.71 2.67
CA ARG A 54 -1.28 -7.55 3.52
C ARG A 54 0.02 -6.85 3.15
N SER A 55 0.52 -7.03 1.92
CA SER A 55 1.72 -6.35 1.44
C SER A 55 1.33 -5.14 0.60
N CYS A 56 0.76 -4.12 1.26
CA CYS A 56 0.41 -2.87 0.61
C CYS A 56 0.68 -1.67 1.52
N THR A 57 0.95 -0.52 0.91
CA THR A 57 0.97 0.79 1.57
C THR A 57 -0.10 1.70 0.95
N LEU A 58 -0.75 2.50 1.78
CA LEU A 58 -1.70 3.54 1.36
C LEU A 58 -1.10 4.91 1.66
N ASN A 59 -0.93 5.74 0.63
CA ASN A 59 -0.21 7.00 0.73
C ASN A 59 -1.03 8.14 0.13
N ARG A 60 -1.11 9.25 0.86
CA ARG A 60 -1.65 10.51 0.37
C ARG A 60 -0.59 11.25 -0.43
N ASP A 61 -0.96 11.70 -1.61
CA ASP A 61 -0.12 12.50 -2.49
C ASP A 61 -0.14 13.99 -2.08
N GLU A 62 1.00 14.46 -1.58
CA GLU A 62 1.30 15.81 -1.13
C GLU A 62 2.40 16.45 -2.01
N GLY A 63 2.65 15.90 -3.20
CA GLY A 63 3.69 16.32 -4.13
C GLY A 63 4.96 15.46 -4.03
N LEU A 64 6.11 16.01 -4.42
CA LEU A 64 7.39 15.27 -4.44
C LEU A 64 7.77 14.69 -3.07
N THR A 65 7.37 15.35 -1.99
CA THR A 65 7.63 14.91 -0.62
C THR A 65 6.88 13.63 -0.25
N SER A 66 5.86 13.21 -1.01
CA SER A 66 5.22 11.90 -0.82
C SER A 66 6.18 10.73 -1.00
N ALA A 67 7.33 10.93 -1.66
CA ALA A 67 8.39 9.92 -1.69
C ALA A 67 8.83 9.51 -0.27
N PHE A 68 8.92 10.46 0.68
CA PHE A 68 9.28 10.15 2.07
C PHE A 68 8.18 9.41 2.81
N ILE A 69 6.91 9.73 2.54
CA ILE A 69 5.76 9.01 3.10
C ILE A 69 5.79 7.56 2.60
N ILE A 70 5.91 7.37 1.29
CA ILE A 70 6.02 6.03 0.68
C ILE A 70 7.17 5.25 1.31
N ALA A 71 8.37 5.85 1.41
CA ALA A 71 9.52 5.20 2.01
C ALA A 71 9.28 4.83 3.49
N HIS A 72 8.64 5.70 4.27
CA HIS A 72 8.30 5.45 5.67
C HIS A 72 7.32 4.27 5.80
N GLU A 73 6.23 4.28 5.05
CA GLU A 73 5.22 3.23 5.08
C GLU A 73 5.77 1.90 4.55
N MET A 74 6.64 1.92 3.54
CA MET A 74 7.36 0.72 3.08
C MET A 74 8.27 0.15 4.17
N GLY A 75 8.86 1.00 5.02
CA GLY A 75 9.68 0.57 6.16
C GLY A 75 8.87 -0.06 7.30
N HIS A 76 7.56 0.16 7.36
CA HIS A 76 6.69 -0.55 8.30
C HIS A 76 6.41 -1.99 7.86
N VAL A 77 6.26 -2.25 6.56
CA VAL A 77 5.86 -3.54 5.95
C VAL A 77 6.96 -4.60 6.03
#